data_AF-A0A8F9W6G1-F1
#
_entry.id   AF-A0A8F9W6G1-F1
#
_cell.length_a   1.000
_cell.length_b   1.000
_cell.length_c   1.000
_cell.angle_alpha   90.00
_cell.angle_beta   90.00
_cell.angle_gamma   90.00
#
_symmetry.space_group_name_H-M   'P 1'
#
loop_
_entity.id
_entity.type
_entity.pdbx_description
1 polymer ?
#
loop_
_entity_poly.entity_id
_entity_poly.type
_entity_poly.pdbx_seq_one_letter_code
_entity_poly.pdbx_strand_id
1 'polypeptide(L)'
;DAYHVGWTHGAALQALGAKKDRIGNAHMFSESPGYQATTRFGHGLGSAFDPAAGLLSEVGKEMMEWQAQRRDLIEQRIGQL
;
A
#
# COMPACT_ATOMS: atom_id res chain seq x y z
N ASP A 1 -3.84 -7.02 9.04
CA ASP A 1 -2.55 -7.69 9.24
C ASP A 1 -1.73 -7.56 7.96
N ALA A 2 -0.67 -6.74 7.98
CA ALA A 2 0.16 -6.54 6.80
C ALA A 2 1.18 -7.68 6.59
N TYR A 3 1.52 -8.41 7.65
CA TYR A 3 2.60 -9.40 7.62
C TYR A 3 2.20 -10.64 6.80
N HIS A 4 0.93 -11.01 6.82
CA HIS A 4 0.46 -12.17 6.06
C HIS A 4 0.45 -11.94 4.54
N VAL A 5 0.53 -10.69 4.07
CA VAL A 5 0.20 -10.35 2.67
C VAL A 5 1.18 -10.99 1.67
N GLY A 6 2.48 -10.79 1.85
CA GLY A 6 3.48 -11.31 0.92
C GLY A 6 3.60 -12.84 0.98
N TRP A 7 3.35 -13.45 2.13
CA TRP A 7 3.40 -14.91 2.30
C TRP A 7 2.13 -15.60 1.81
N THR A 8 0.98 -15.25 2.37
CA THR A 8 -0.30 -15.92 2.10
C THR A 8 -0.78 -15.67 0.67
N HIS A 9 -0.61 -14.43 0.19
CA HIS A 9 -1.09 -14.04 -1.14
C HIS A 9 0.01 -14.06 -2.21
N GLY A 10 1.15 -14.71 -1.95
CA GLY A 10 2.29 -14.73 -2.86
C GLY A 10 1.94 -15.15 -4.30
N ALA A 11 1.11 -16.19 -4.46
CA ALA A 11 0.65 -16.65 -5.77
C ALA A 11 -0.28 -15.63 -6.46
N ALA A 12 -1.16 -14.95 -5.71
CA ALA A 12 -2.04 -13.93 -6.25
C ALA A 12 -1.23 -12.69 -6.67
N LEU A 13 -0.29 -12.25 -5.85
CA LEU A 13 0.65 -11.17 -6.17
C LEU A 13 1.43 -11.48 -7.44
N GLN A 14 1.90 -12.73 -7.60
CA GLN A 14 2.58 -13.18 -8.81
C GLN A 14 1.66 -13.10 -10.05
N ALA A 15 0.41 -13.56 -9.93
CA ALA A 15 -0.57 -13.52 -11.02
C ALA A 15 -0.93 -12.08 -11.44
N LEU A 16 -0.89 -11.14 -10.49
CA LEU A 16 -1.16 -9.72 -10.73
C LEU A 16 0.06 -8.94 -11.25
N GLY A 17 1.23 -9.61 -11.38
CA GLY A 17 2.45 -9.00 -11.89
C GLY A 17 3.23 -8.19 -10.84
N ALA A 18 3.03 -8.45 -9.55
CA ALA A 18 3.82 -7.83 -8.51
C ALA A 18 5.32 -8.14 -8.68
N LYS A 19 6.18 -7.21 -8.27
CA LYS A 19 7.63 -7.42 -8.26
C LYS A 19 8.00 -8.61 -7.37
N LYS A 20 8.98 -9.41 -7.80
CA LYS A 20 9.41 -10.63 -7.10
C LYS A 20 9.87 -10.38 -5.66
N ASP A 21 10.38 -9.19 -5.36
CA ASP A 21 10.80 -8.77 -4.02
C ASP A 21 9.63 -8.63 -3.03
N ARG A 22 8.36 -8.60 -3.50
CA ARG A 22 7.17 -8.51 -2.66
C ARG A 22 6.55 -9.87 -2.31
N ILE A 23 7.02 -10.94 -2.94
CA ILE A 23 6.49 -12.30 -2.78
C ILE A 23 7.27 -13.02 -1.67
N GLY A 24 6.57 -13.76 -0.82
CA GLY A 24 7.18 -14.53 0.25
C GLY A 24 7.78 -13.68 1.37
N ASN A 25 7.29 -12.45 1.56
CA ASN A 25 7.84 -11.48 2.52
C ASN A 25 9.34 -11.20 2.33
N ALA A 26 9.85 -11.32 1.10
CA ALA A 26 11.28 -11.11 0.82
C ALA A 26 11.73 -9.67 1.10
N HIS A 27 10.87 -8.68 0.81
CA HIS A 27 11.06 -7.27 1.15
C HIS A 27 9.73 -6.60 1.53
N MET A 28 9.83 -5.43 2.17
CA MET A 28 8.68 -4.57 2.47
C MET A 28 7.94 -4.15 1.20
N PHE A 29 6.65 -3.75 1.29
CA PHE A 29 5.83 -3.35 0.13
C PHE A 29 6.02 -1.90 -0.36
N SER A 30 6.67 -1.06 0.44
CA SER A 30 6.98 0.33 0.14
C SER A 30 8.41 0.65 0.60
N GLU A 31 8.97 1.78 0.18
CA GLU A 31 10.31 2.22 0.65
C GLU A 31 10.35 2.50 2.16
N SER A 32 9.20 2.88 2.73
CA SER A 32 9.00 3.08 4.16
C SER A 32 7.96 2.09 4.71
N PRO A 33 8.08 1.59 5.95
CA PRO A 33 7.22 0.54 6.52
C PRO A 33 5.75 0.90 6.74
N GLY A 34 5.32 2.14 6.44
CA GLY A 34 3.96 2.59 6.73
C GLY A 34 3.73 2.84 8.22
N TYR A 35 2.46 2.86 8.63
CA TYR A 35 2.05 3.08 10.02
C TYR A 35 1.09 2.01 10.52
N GLN A 36 1.12 1.77 11.82
CA GLN A 36 0.11 1.00 12.53
C GLN A 36 -0.33 1.77 13.76
N ALA A 37 -1.64 1.94 13.90
CA ALA A 37 -2.23 2.69 15.00
C ALA A 37 -3.34 1.88 15.65
N THR A 38 -3.50 2.07 16.96
CA THR A 38 -4.63 1.57 17.73
C THR A 38 -5.12 2.65 18.68
N THR A 39 -6.37 2.54 19.12
CA THR A 39 -7.04 3.49 19.98
C THR A 39 -7.33 2.87 21.34
N ARG A 40 -7.57 3.72 22.36
CA ARG A 40 -7.89 3.29 23.72
C ARG A 40 -9.01 2.24 23.79
N PHE A 41 -9.99 2.32 22.89
CA PHE A 41 -11.17 1.46 22.89
C PHE A 41 -11.12 0.35 21.82
N GLY A 42 -9.94 0.08 21.25
CA GLY A 42 -9.69 -1.11 20.45
C GLY A 42 -9.86 -0.97 18.94
N HIS A 43 -10.30 0.18 18.42
CA HIS A 43 -10.21 0.44 16.98
C HIS A 43 -8.75 0.59 16.57
N GLY A 44 -8.35 0.03 15.42
CA GLY A 44 -7.01 0.17 14.91
C GLY A 44 -6.95 -0.07 13.41
N LEU A 45 -5.86 0.37 12.78
CA LEU A 45 -5.60 0.19 11.36
C LEU A 45 -4.10 0.06 11.09
N GLY A 46 -3.77 -0.52 9.95
CA GLY A 46 -2.46 -0.38 9.31
C GLY A 46 -2.61 0.43 8.03
N SER A 47 -1.63 1.29 7.74
CA SER A 47 -1.53 2.07 6.51
C SER A 47 -0.20 1.77 5.85
N ALA A 48 -0.22 1.30 4.61
CA ALA A 48 0.97 1.19 3.77
C ALA A 48 0.99 2.36 2.78
N PHE A 49 2.17 2.80 2.38
CA PHE A 49 2.31 3.82 1.34
C PHE A 49 2.22 3.17 -0.03
N ASP A 50 1.42 3.77 -0.92
CA ASP A 50 1.27 3.39 -2.33
C ASP A 50 1.05 1.88 -2.61
N PRO A 51 0.25 1.16 -1.80
CA PRO A 51 0.14 -0.30 -1.92
C PRO A 51 -0.54 -0.73 -3.22
N ALA A 52 -1.28 0.17 -3.86
CA ALA A 52 -2.05 -0.08 -5.09
C ALA A 52 -1.19 -0.60 -6.25
N ALA A 53 0.02 -0.07 -6.39
CA ALA A 53 0.95 -0.45 -7.46
C ALA A 53 1.34 -1.94 -7.41
N GLY A 54 1.21 -2.59 -6.24
CA GLY A 54 1.50 -4.02 -6.06
C GLY A 54 0.26 -4.92 -5.95
N LEU A 55 -0.92 -4.34 -5.67
CA LEU A 55 -2.12 -5.11 -5.31
C LEU A 55 -3.21 -5.13 -6.39
N LEU A 56 -3.20 -4.18 -7.33
CA LEU A 56 -4.35 -3.94 -8.21
C LEU A 56 -4.01 -4.02 -9.71
N SER A 57 -2.84 -4.58 -10.08
CA SER A 57 -2.40 -4.73 -11.46
C SER A 57 -2.53 -3.41 -12.25
N GLU A 58 -3.08 -3.42 -13.48
CA GLU A 58 -3.24 -2.23 -14.32
C GLU A 58 -4.12 -1.15 -13.67
N VAL A 59 -5.19 -1.52 -12.96
CA VAL A 59 -6.03 -0.57 -12.21
C VAL A 59 -5.22 0.14 -11.12
N GLY A 60 -4.21 -0.53 -10.56
CA GLY A 60 -3.29 0.06 -9.59
C GLY A 60 -2.54 1.25 -10.17
N LYS A 61 -2.11 1.19 -11.44
CA LYS A 61 -1.40 2.29 -12.10
C LYS A 61 -2.32 3.49 -12.31
N GLU A 62 -3.51 3.27 -12.86
CA GLU A 62 -4.51 4.32 -13.08
C GLU A 62 -4.89 5.01 -11.77
N MET A 63 -5.05 4.24 -10.69
CA MET A 63 -5.37 4.79 -9.38
C MET A 63 -4.22 5.62 -8.81
N MET A 64 -2.96 5.17 -8.96
CA MET A 64 -1.79 5.94 -8.51
C MET A 64 -1.63 7.26 -9.28
N GLU A 65 -1.84 7.25 -10.61
CA GLU A 65 -1.83 8.46 -11.43
C GLU A 65 -2.93 9.45 -11.00
N TRP A 66 -4.13 8.93 -10.77
CA TRP A 66 -5.27 9.70 -10.28
C TRP A 66 -5.04 10.28 -8.88
N GLN A 67 -4.35 9.55 -8.00
CA GLN A 67 -3.96 10.01 -6.66
C GLN A 67 -2.91 11.13 -6.76
N ALA A 68 -1.91 10.99 -7.63
CA ALA A 68 -0.89 12.00 -7.84
C ALA A 68 -1.49 13.35 -8.28
N GLN A 69 -2.48 13.34 -9.17
CA GLN A 69 -3.20 14.55 -9.60
C GLN A 69 -3.96 15.27 -8.48
N ARG A 70 -4.21 14.58 -7.36
CA ARG A 70 -4.97 15.12 -6.21
C ARG A 70 -4.09 15.57 -5.08
N ARG A 71 -2.80 15.26 -5.10
CA ARG A 71 -1.89 15.57 -4.01
C ARG A 71 -1.92 17.06 -3.67
N ASP A 72 -1.79 17.93 -4.67
CA ASP A 72 -1.83 19.38 -4.49
C ASP A 72 -3.14 19.86 -3.84
N LEU A 73 -4.28 19.31 -4.28
CA LEU A 73 -5.59 19.64 -3.73
C LEU A 73 -5.75 19.20 -2.28
N ILE A 74 -5.16 18.06 -1.92
CA ILE A 74 -5.16 17.56 -0.55
C ILE A 74 -4.24 18.43 0.32
N GLU A 75 -3.04 18.72 -0.15
CA GLU A 75 -2.05 19.53 0.57
C GLU A 75 -2.57 20.94 0.88
N GLN A 76 -3.29 21.55 -0.06
CA GLN A 76 -3.98 22.83 0.16
C GLN A 76 -5.00 22.78 1.31
N ARG A 77 -5.58 21.62 1.59
CA ARG A 77 -6.66 21.46 2.58
C ARG A 77 -6.19 21.00 3.95
N ILE A 78 -5.20 20.11 4.00
CA ILE A 78 -4.77 19.46 5.26
C ILE A 78 -3.31 19.74 5.64
N GLY A 79 -2.59 20.52 4.82
CA GLY A 79 -1.17 20.80 4.99
C GLY A 79 -0.28 19.84 4.22
N GLN A 80 1.03 20.09 4.30
CA GLN A 80 2.03 19.34 3.55
C GLN A 80 2.04 17.85 3.92
N LEU A 81 2.02 16.98 2.91
CA LEU A 81 2.02 15.51 3.02
C LEU A 81 3.44 14.92 2.94
#